data_AF-A0A931BBP2-F1
#
_entry.id   AF-A0A931BBP2-F1
#
_cell.length_a   1.000
_cell.length_b   1.000
_cell.length_c   1.000
_cell.angle_alpha   90.00
_cell.angle_beta   90.00
_cell.angle_gamma   90.00
#
_symmetry.space_group_name_H-M   'P 1'
#
loop_
_entity.id
_entity.type
_entity.pdbx_description
1 polymer ?
#
loop_
_entity_poly.entity_id
_entity_poly.type
_entity_poly.pdbx_seq_one_letter_code
_entity_poly.pdbx_strand_id
1 'polypeptide(L)'
;MPTAPKVYYEAEEPATEFTPDAPSEAQEQHPEYGEVFSQDEETAPVIVVAAPAATFAYAVGHRVQPAPEAPAREIIWRGQLRERRPETGLIHRTNVYRLNDGFWDCYREDELRAA
;
A
#
# COMPACT_ATOMS: atom_id res chain seq x y z
N MET A 1 -0.31 54.28 -6.74
CA MET A 1 -0.82 52.98 -6.27
C MET A 1 -1.06 52.09 -7.49
N PRO A 2 -0.27 51.04 -7.73
CA PRO A 2 -0.52 50.11 -8.82
C PRO A 2 -1.44 48.97 -8.35
N THR A 3 -2.61 48.87 -8.99
CA THR A 3 -3.60 47.79 -8.82
C THR A 3 -3.18 46.61 -9.69
N ALA A 4 -2.89 45.46 -9.09
CA ALA A 4 -2.68 44.22 -9.84
C ALA A 4 -4.03 43.67 -10.36
N PRO A 5 -4.12 43.19 -11.62
CA PRO A 5 -5.33 42.55 -12.11
C PRO A 5 -5.48 41.17 -11.46
N LYS A 6 -6.65 40.92 -10.87
CA LYS A 6 -7.06 39.59 -10.39
C LYS A 6 -7.33 38.71 -11.61
N VAL A 7 -6.51 37.67 -11.78
CA VAL A 7 -6.82 36.56 -12.69
C VAL A 7 -7.87 35.70 -11.99
N TYR A 8 -9.12 35.80 -12.44
CA TYR A 8 -10.15 34.84 -12.10
C TYR A 8 -10.00 33.65 -13.06
N TYR A 9 -9.83 32.44 -12.51
CA TYR A 9 -10.05 31.23 -13.28
C TYR A 9 -11.56 30.93 -13.23
N GLU A 10 -12.25 31.09 -14.36
CA GLU A 10 -13.54 30.45 -14.60
C GLU A 10 -13.27 28.95 -14.83
N ALA A 11 -13.88 28.10 -14.00
CA ALA A 11 -13.95 26.68 -14.28
C ALA A 11 -15.03 26.49 -15.36
N GLU A 12 -14.61 26.21 -16.59
CA GLU A 12 -15.52 25.73 -17.62
C GLU A 12 -16.02 24.34 -17.21
N GLU A 13 -17.31 24.24 -16.86
CA GLU A 13 -18.00 22.97 -16.69
C GLU A 13 -18.44 22.45 -18.07
N PRO A 14 -17.89 21.32 -18.59
CA PRO A 14 -18.57 20.60 -19.65
C PRO A 14 -19.64 19.70 -19.02
N ALA A 15 -20.89 20.11 -19.23
CA ALA A 15 -22.09 19.34 -18.97
C ALA A 15 -22.03 17.98 -19.70
N THR A 16 -21.80 16.89 -18.97
CA THR A 16 -22.21 15.55 -19.42
C THR A 16 -23.66 15.33 -19.02
N GLU A 17 -24.55 15.67 -19.95
CA GLU A 17 -25.93 15.16 -20.00
C GLU A 17 -25.87 13.63 -20.05
N PHE A 18 -26.21 12.97 -18.95
CA PHE A 18 -26.36 11.51 -18.91
C PHE A 18 -27.80 11.18 -19.32
N THR A 19 -27.99 10.76 -20.57
CA THR A 19 -29.27 10.24 -21.06
C THR A 19 -29.30 8.72 -20.80
N PRO A 20 -30.14 8.19 -19.90
CA PRO A 20 -30.37 6.76 -19.80
C PRO A 20 -31.49 6.35 -20.77
N ASP A 21 -31.14 5.89 -21.97
CA ASP A 21 -32.08 5.19 -22.86
C ASP A 21 -31.72 3.70 -22.97
N ALA A 22 -32.52 2.92 -22.24
CA ALA A 22 -33.04 1.55 -22.46
C ALA A 22 -32.17 0.40 -23.03
N PRO A 23 -32.42 -0.85 -22.57
CA PRO A 23 -31.64 -2.04 -22.92
C PRO A 23 -32.08 -2.65 -24.25
N SER A 24 -31.14 -3.18 -25.03
CA SER A 24 -31.45 -4.08 -26.15
C SER A 24 -30.65 -5.36 -26.01
N GLU A 25 -31.38 -6.44 -25.72
CA GLU A 25 -30.92 -7.81 -25.87
C GLU A 25 -30.44 -8.05 -27.31
N ALA A 26 -29.21 -8.55 -27.45
CA ALA A 26 -28.78 -9.28 -28.63
C ALA A 26 -27.76 -10.34 -28.16
N GLN A 27 -28.28 -11.55 -27.91
CA GLN A 27 -27.46 -12.76 -27.95
C GLN A 27 -26.91 -12.91 -29.37
N GLU A 28 -25.63 -12.63 -29.56
CA GLU A 28 -24.89 -13.13 -30.71
C GLU A 28 -23.82 -14.13 -30.27
N GLN A 29 -23.88 -15.26 -30.93
CA GLN A 29 -23.29 -16.53 -30.59
C GLN A 29 -21.77 -16.44 -30.77
N HIS A 30 -21.01 -16.84 -29.75
CA HIS A 30 -19.61 -17.22 -29.91
C HIS A 30 -19.54 -18.62 -30.54
N PRO A 31 -19.05 -18.73 -31.78
CA PRO A 31 -18.14 -19.82 -32.08
C PRO A 31 -16.91 -19.28 -32.80
N GLU A 32 -15.77 -19.96 -32.61
CA GLU A 32 -14.49 -19.72 -33.30
C GLU A 32 -13.55 -18.70 -32.64
N TYR A 33 -12.96 -19.08 -31.51
CA TYR A 33 -11.51 -18.96 -31.37
C TYR A 33 -11.02 -20.26 -30.74
N GLY A 34 -10.59 -21.17 -31.61
CA GLY A 34 -10.07 -22.48 -31.24
C GLY A 34 -8.83 -22.34 -30.37
N GLU A 35 -8.80 -23.15 -29.31
CA GLU A 35 -7.61 -23.41 -28.50
C GLU A 35 -6.48 -23.90 -29.40
N VAL A 36 -5.37 -23.16 -29.40
CA VAL A 36 -4.06 -23.66 -29.85
C VAL A 36 -3.12 -23.51 -28.67
N PHE A 37 -3.16 -24.48 -27.76
CA PHE A 37 -2.09 -24.69 -26.79
C PHE A 37 -0.93 -25.37 -27.50
N SER A 38 -0.04 -24.58 -28.10
CA SER A 38 1.32 -25.05 -28.40
C SER A 38 2.05 -25.19 -27.06
N GLN A 39 2.05 -26.40 -26.53
CA GLN A 39 2.71 -26.75 -25.28
C GLN A 39 4.16 -27.15 -25.58
N ASP A 40 5.01 -26.15 -25.78
CA ASP A 40 6.47 -26.35 -25.74
C ASP A 40 7.11 -25.07 -25.20
N GLU A 41 6.93 -24.83 -23.90
CA GLU A 41 7.76 -23.89 -23.16
C GLU A 41 8.24 -24.61 -21.90
N GLU A 42 9.44 -25.17 -22.03
CA GLU A 42 10.26 -25.73 -20.98
C GLU A 42 10.36 -24.72 -19.83
N THR A 43 9.47 -24.88 -18.85
CA THR A 43 9.35 -23.97 -17.72
C THR A 43 10.49 -24.32 -16.77
N ALA A 44 11.64 -23.68 -16.97
CA ALA A 44 12.70 -23.68 -15.99
C ALA A 44 12.11 -23.31 -14.63
N PRO A 45 12.41 -24.04 -13.55
CA PRO A 45 11.85 -23.72 -12.24
C PRO A 45 12.28 -22.31 -11.86
N VAL A 46 11.33 -21.38 -11.85
CA VAL A 46 11.52 -20.07 -11.25
C VAL A 46 11.68 -20.35 -9.76
N ILE A 47 12.93 -20.43 -9.30
CA ILE A 47 13.24 -20.46 -7.87
C ILE A 47 12.87 -19.07 -7.34
N VAL A 48 11.61 -18.91 -6.93
CA VAL A 48 11.20 -17.78 -6.12
C VAL A 48 11.90 -17.99 -4.78
N VAL A 49 13.06 -17.37 -4.61
CA VAL A 49 13.72 -17.30 -3.30
C VAL A 49 12.76 -16.52 -2.41
N ALA A 50 12.01 -17.26 -1.60
CA ALA A 50 11.13 -16.67 -0.60
C ALA A 50 11.98 -15.73 0.26
N ALA A 51 11.60 -14.46 0.29
CA ALA A 51 12.25 -13.52 1.20
C ALA A 51 12.17 -14.11 2.61
N PRO A 52 13.25 -14.06 3.40
CA PRO A 52 13.23 -14.60 4.75
C PRO A 52 12.04 -14.02 5.50
N ALA A 53 11.25 -14.88 6.13
CA ALA A 53 10.08 -14.46 6.89
C ALA A 53 10.52 -13.40 7.91
N ALA A 54 9.92 -12.21 7.83
CA ALA A 54 10.17 -11.13 8.76
C ALA A 54 9.85 -11.61 10.18
N THR A 55 10.87 -11.71 11.03
CA THR A 55 10.69 -12.08 12.43
C THR A 55 10.40 -10.80 13.21
N PHE A 56 9.14 -10.58 13.55
CA PHE A 56 8.70 -9.46 14.37
C PHE A 56 8.77 -9.85 15.86
N ALA A 57 9.35 -9.01 16.71
CA ALA A 57 9.36 -9.24 18.17
C ALA A 57 7.95 -9.16 18.78
N TYR A 58 7.06 -8.33 18.22
CA TYR A 58 5.73 -8.10 18.75
C TYR A 58 4.62 -8.49 17.75
N ALA A 59 3.53 -9.04 18.27
CA ALA A 59 2.34 -9.37 17.49
C ALA A 59 1.31 -8.23 17.52
N VAL A 60 0.44 -8.18 16.52
CA VAL A 60 -0.77 -7.33 16.57
C VAL A 60 -1.60 -7.76 17.78
N GLY A 61 -2.11 -6.81 18.56
CA GLY A 61 -2.79 -7.05 19.83
C GLY A 61 -1.87 -7.01 21.07
N HIS A 62 -0.54 -7.02 20.91
CA HIS A 62 0.37 -6.84 22.04
C HIS A 62 0.34 -5.41 22.57
N ARG A 63 0.41 -5.26 23.89
CA ARG A 63 0.58 -3.97 24.56
C ARG A 63 2.06 -3.62 24.70
N VAL A 64 2.44 -2.45 24.20
CA VAL A 64 3.80 -1.91 24.23
C VAL A 64 3.79 -0.46 24.67
N GLN A 65 4.90 0.00 25.23
CA GLN A 65 5.13 1.38 25.65
C GLN A 65 6.08 2.04 24.64
N PRO A 66 5.65 3.11 23.93
CA PRO A 66 6.50 3.83 22.98
C PRO A 66 7.50 4.78 23.65
N ALA A 67 7.30 5.12 24.92
CA ALA A 67 8.23 5.90 25.72
C ALA A 67 8.09 5.49 27.20
N PRO A 68 9.13 5.68 28.03
CA PRO A 68 9.10 5.29 29.44
C PRO A 68 7.98 5.91 30.27
N GLU A 69 7.51 7.11 29.88
CA GLU A 69 6.46 7.85 30.57
C GLU A 69 5.11 7.80 29.84
N ALA A 70 5.05 7.12 28.69
CA ALA A 70 3.83 7.02 27.90
C ALA A 70 2.98 5.81 28.33
N PRO A 71 1.63 5.91 28.25
CA PRO A 71 0.76 4.78 28.53
C PRO A 71 0.98 3.65 27.52
N ALA A 72 0.83 2.41 27.98
CA ALA A 72 0.90 1.24 27.10
C ALA A 72 -0.22 1.25 26.06
N ARG A 73 0.14 1.01 24.79
CA ARG A 73 -0.74 1.00 23.63
C ARG A 73 -0.69 -0.35 22.93
N GLU A 74 -1.81 -0.71 22.32
CA GLU A 74 -1.92 -1.94 21.56
C GLU A 74 -1.36 -1.76 20.15
N ILE A 75 -0.63 -2.76 19.65
CA ILE A 75 -0.17 -2.79 18.26
C ILE A 75 -1.34 -3.14 17.35
N ILE A 76 -1.66 -2.28 16.38
CA ILE A 76 -2.74 -2.49 15.40
C ILE A 76 -2.23 -2.94 14.03
N TRP A 77 -0.95 -2.74 13.75
CA TRP A 77 -0.35 -3.11 12.47
C TRP A 77 1.15 -3.33 12.61
N ARG A 78 1.70 -4.17 11.73
CA ARG A 78 3.15 -4.45 11.61
C ARG A 78 3.55 -4.52 10.14
N GLY A 79 4.77 -4.10 9.84
CA GLY A 79 5.32 -4.17 8.49
C GLY A 79 6.84 -3.97 8.44
N GLN A 80 7.40 -4.05 7.24
CA GLN A 80 8.83 -3.81 7.03
C GLN A 80 9.03 -2.56 6.18
N LEU A 81 9.82 -1.61 6.68
CA LEU A 81 10.25 -0.44 5.94
C LEU A 81 11.61 -0.72 5.28
N ARG A 82 11.77 -0.34 4.02
CA ARG A 82 13.08 -0.39 3.33
C ARG A 82 13.79 0.94 3.58
N GLU A 83 14.85 0.89 4.36
CA GLU A 83 15.63 2.07 4.73
C GLU A 83 17.00 1.98 4.09
N ARG A 84 17.46 3.10 3.53
CA ARG A 84 18.80 3.22 2.95
C ARG A 84 19.72 3.81 4.00
N ARG A 85 20.79 3.09 4.37
CA ARG A 85 21.78 3.63 5.29
C ARG A 85 22.62 4.71 4.59
N PRO A 86 22.73 5.92 5.16
CA PRO A 86 23.46 7.01 4.51
C PRO A 86 24.97 6.74 4.43
N GLU A 87 25.55 6.01 5.40
CA GLU A 87 27.01 5.80 5.45
C GLU A 87 27.49 4.75 4.45
N THR A 88 26.66 3.73 4.18
CA THR A 88 27.04 2.58 3.35
C THR A 88 26.28 2.51 2.02
N GLY A 89 25.20 3.27 1.89
CA GLY A 89 24.31 3.24 0.74
C GLY A 89 23.46 1.96 0.61
N LEU A 90 23.63 0.99 1.51
CA LEU A 90 22.92 -0.28 1.50
C LEU A 90 21.46 -0.11 1.96
N ILE A 91 20.55 -0.86 1.33
CA ILE A 91 19.14 -0.92 1.71
C ILE A 91 18.95 -2.10 2.67
N HIS A 92 18.45 -1.81 3.88
CA HIS A 92 18.00 -2.84 4.82
C HIS A 92 16.49 -2.76 5.03
N ARG A 93 15.93 -3.84 5.56
CA ARG A 93 14.54 -3.89 6.00
C ARG A 93 14.50 -3.74 7.52
N THR A 94 13.69 -2.81 8.00
CA THR A 94 13.48 -2.56 9.43
C THR A 94 12.05 -2.91 9.78
N ASN A 95 11.86 -3.66 10.86
CA ASN A 95 10.52 -3.96 11.36
C ASN A 95 9.93 -2.70 12.01
N VAL A 96 8.71 -2.38 11.62
CA VAL A 96 7.95 -1.24 12.14
C VAL A 96 6.58 -1.68 12.59
N TYR A 97 6.06 -0.96 13.58
CA TYR A 97 4.81 -1.24 14.27
C TYR A 97 3.99 0.03 14.35
N ARG A 98 2.68 -0.11 14.33
CA ARG A 98 1.76 0.99 14.54
C ARG A 98 0.89 0.74 15.75
N LEU A 99 0.71 1.77 16.56
CA LEU A 99 0.00 1.69 17.83
C LEU A 99 -1.42 2.24 17.72
N ASN A 100 -2.29 1.81 18.64
CA ASN A 100 -3.64 2.33 18.83
C ASN A 100 -3.61 3.59 19.71
N ASP A 101 -2.94 4.63 19.26
CA ASP A 101 -2.84 5.93 19.92
C ASP A 101 -3.54 7.07 19.15
N GLY A 102 -4.09 6.75 17.97
CA GLY A 102 -4.76 7.72 17.10
C GLY A 102 -3.82 8.40 16.10
N PHE A 103 -2.52 8.11 16.15
CA PHE A 103 -1.54 8.64 15.20
C PHE A 103 -1.29 7.67 14.04
N TRP A 104 -0.70 8.21 12.96
CA TRP A 104 -0.30 7.42 11.79
C TRP A 104 1.20 7.09 11.80
N ASP A 105 1.88 7.40 12.90
CA ASP A 105 3.31 7.16 13.06
C ASP A 105 3.61 5.66 13.21
N CYS A 106 4.76 5.28 12.67
CA CYS A 106 5.30 3.94 12.78
C CYS A 106 6.50 3.97 13.71
N TYR A 107 6.51 3.05 14.68
CA TYR A 107 7.56 2.89 15.66
C TYR A 107 8.44 1.70 15.28
N ARG A 108 9.75 1.85 15.43
CA ARG A 108 10.68 0.74 15.27
C ARG A 108 10.67 -0.16 16.50
N GLU A 109 11.21 -1.36 16.33
CA GLU A 109 11.31 -2.33 17.41
C GLU A 109 12.12 -1.81 18.61
N ASP A 110 13.19 -1.05 18.35
CA ASP A 110 14.07 -0.49 19.37
C ASP A 110 13.45 0.66 20.17
N GLU A 111 12.40 1.28 19.65
CA GLU A 111 11.65 2.36 20.30
C GLU A 111 10.55 1.82 21.22
N LEU A 112 10.19 0.54 21.06
CA LEU A 112 9.09 -0.08 21.79
C LEU A 112 9.59 -0.98 22.92
N ARG A 113 8.95 -0.85 24.08
CA ARG A 113 9.14 -1.77 25.21
C ARG A 113 7.88 -2.55 25.51
N ALA A 114 8.00 -3.84 25.80
CA ALA A 114 6.87 -4.62 26.32
C ALA A 114 6.34 -3.99 27.62
N ALA A 115 5.00 -3.90 27.72
CA ALA A 115 4.32 -3.32 28.88
C ALA A 115 4.17 -4.31 30.04
#